data_AF-A0A965QI84-F1
#
_entry.id   AF-A0A965QI84-F1
#
_cell.length_a   1.000
_cell.length_b   1.000
_cell.length_c   1.000
_cell.angle_alpha   90.00
_cell.angle_beta   90.00
_cell.angle_gamma   90.00
#
_symmetry.space_group_name_H-M   'P 1'
#
loop_
_entity.id
_entity.type
_entity.pdbx_description
1 polymer ?
#
loop_
_entity_poly.entity_id
_entity_poly.type
_entity_poly.pdbx_seq_one_letter_code
_entity_poly.pdbx_strand_id
1 'polypeptide(L)'
;MAIQANSAATTLTNSGALAGLQSPSRDAAVADEKLIAKRQEAEKAAQEFETLFVDMMVKSMRQTATPEESSNAEDIYQGMLDSEYSKSMTTANNFGIREQILNWMEQADPSLKTVNSKGSKNPSEGLSAETAKVQNEMWALKAASQAYQLSGQNR
;
A
#
# COMPACT_ATOMS: atom_id res chain seq x y z
N MET A 1 28.98 -13.08 -66.02
CA MET A 1 27.94 -14.13 -66.10
C MET A 1 27.64 -14.58 -64.68
N ALA A 2 26.35 -14.64 -64.33
CA ALA A 2 25.74 -15.13 -63.08
C ALA A 2 25.97 -14.31 -61.79
N ILE A 3 25.07 -13.34 -61.62
CA ILE A 3 24.51 -12.86 -60.35
C ILE A 3 24.02 -14.09 -59.55
N GLN A 4 24.39 -14.21 -58.27
CA GLN A 4 23.74 -15.14 -57.36
C GLN A 4 23.01 -14.39 -56.25
N ALA A 5 21.80 -14.86 -56.01
CA ALA A 5 20.66 -14.12 -55.49
C ALA A 5 20.67 -13.88 -53.99
N ASN A 6 20.09 -12.74 -53.61
CA ASN A 6 19.54 -12.46 -52.30
C ASN A 6 18.17 -13.16 -52.19
N SER A 7 17.96 -14.01 -51.19
CA SER A 7 16.61 -14.39 -50.74
C SER A 7 16.63 -15.11 -49.40
N ALA A 8 15.62 -14.77 -48.60
CA ALA A 8 15.09 -15.44 -47.41
C ALA A 8 15.55 -14.86 -46.05
N ALA A 9 14.69 -13.94 -45.61
CA ALA A 9 14.43 -13.59 -44.24
C ALA A 9 14.17 -14.81 -43.32
N THR A 10 14.31 -14.55 -42.01
CA THR A 10 13.65 -15.28 -40.92
C THR A 10 14.29 -16.64 -40.62
N THR A 11 15.00 -16.79 -39.50
CA THR A 11 14.34 -17.24 -38.27
C THR A 11 15.19 -16.90 -37.04
N LEU A 12 14.65 -16.00 -36.21
CA LEU A 12 14.96 -15.95 -34.78
C LEU A 12 14.37 -17.21 -34.15
N THR A 13 15.15 -18.28 -34.01
CA THR A 13 14.76 -19.43 -33.19
C THR A 13 15.17 -19.18 -31.75
N ASN A 14 14.34 -18.42 -31.03
CA ASN A 14 14.29 -18.47 -29.57
C ASN A 14 13.73 -19.85 -29.16
N SER A 15 14.57 -20.88 -29.26
CA SER A 15 14.31 -22.20 -28.66
C SER A 15 14.60 -22.09 -27.16
N GLY A 16 13.57 -21.72 -26.42
CA GLY A 16 13.61 -21.53 -24.97
C GLY A 16 12.27 -21.11 -24.36
N ALA A 17 11.26 -20.79 -25.18
CA ALA A 17 9.88 -20.81 -24.74
C ALA A 17 9.40 -22.28 -24.72
N LEU A 18 8.70 -22.67 -23.65
CA LEU A 18 8.16 -24.02 -23.34
C LEU A 18 8.96 -24.82 -22.29
N ALA A 19 9.20 -24.23 -21.11
CA ALA A 19 9.43 -25.01 -19.90
C ALA A 19 8.71 -24.35 -18.71
N GLY A 20 7.59 -24.96 -18.30
CA GLY A 20 7.03 -24.82 -16.95
C GLY A 20 6.15 -23.59 -16.68
N LEU A 21 4.88 -23.62 -17.10
CA LEU A 21 3.81 -23.06 -16.28
C LEU A 21 3.61 -23.99 -15.07
N GLN A 22 4.56 -23.93 -14.13
CA GLN A 22 4.43 -24.59 -12.84
C GLN A 22 3.44 -23.75 -12.04
N SER A 23 2.20 -24.22 -11.93
CA SER A 23 1.25 -23.70 -10.93
C SER A 23 1.92 -23.73 -9.56
N PRO A 24 1.81 -22.69 -8.72
CA PRO A 24 2.36 -22.72 -7.37
C PRO A 24 1.78 -23.93 -6.64
N SER A 25 2.65 -24.77 -6.09
CA SER A 25 2.28 -25.91 -5.27
C SER A 25 1.38 -25.44 -4.13
N ARG A 26 0.28 -26.15 -3.87
CA ARG A 26 -0.69 -25.82 -2.80
C ARG A 26 -0.02 -25.55 -1.45
N ASP A 27 1.07 -26.24 -1.14
CA ASP A 27 1.84 -26.07 0.09
C ASP A 27 2.49 -24.69 0.23
N ALA A 28 2.90 -24.06 -0.89
CA ALA A 28 3.42 -22.70 -0.87
C ALA A 28 2.31 -21.67 -0.59
N ALA A 29 1.11 -21.89 -1.11
CA ALA A 29 -0.04 -21.00 -0.87
C ALA A 29 -0.51 -21.01 0.60
N VAL A 30 -0.46 -22.17 1.27
CA VAL A 30 -0.83 -22.30 2.70
C VAL A 30 0.24 -21.67 3.61
N ALA A 31 1.51 -21.73 3.21
CA ALA A 31 2.60 -21.05 3.92
C ALA A 31 2.43 -19.51 3.87
N ASP A 32 2.04 -18.98 2.70
CA ASP A 32 1.78 -17.55 2.52
C ASP A 32 0.58 -17.09 3.37
N GLU A 33 -0.51 -17.87 3.42
CA GLU A 33 -1.69 -17.57 4.26
C GLU A 33 -1.32 -17.45 5.74
N LYS A 34 -0.50 -18.39 6.24
CA LYS A 34 -0.06 -18.38 7.63
C LYS A 34 0.81 -17.17 7.96
N LEU A 35 1.67 -16.74 7.03
CA LEU A 35 2.50 -15.54 7.20
C LEU A 35 1.67 -14.26 7.17
N ILE A 36 0.64 -14.19 6.31
CA ILE A 36 -0.32 -13.09 6.28
C ILE A 36 -1.06 -12.99 7.61
N ALA A 37 -1.60 -14.11 8.13
CA ALA A 37 -2.30 -14.14 9.40
C ALA A 37 -1.40 -13.67 10.56
N LYS A 38 -0.16 -14.15 10.59
CA LYS A 38 0.84 -13.76 11.61
C LYS A 38 1.17 -12.26 11.55
N ARG A 39 1.24 -11.69 10.34
CA ARG A 39 1.46 -10.25 10.16
C ARG A 39 0.25 -9.42 10.60
N GLN A 40 -0.97 -9.87 10.30
CA GLN A 40 -2.20 -9.22 10.77
C GLN A 40 -2.30 -9.24 12.30
N GLU A 41 -1.91 -10.34 12.93
CA GLU A 41 -1.86 -10.44 14.39
C GLU A 41 -0.83 -9.46 15.00
N ALA A 42 0.34 -9.34 14.37
CA ALA A 42 1.33 -8.35 14.78
C ALA A 42 0.84 -6.90 14.61
N GLU A 43 0.14 -6.59 13.52
CA GLU A 43 -0.48 -5.28 13.28
C GLU A 43 -1.54 -4.96 14.33
N LYS A 44 -2.39 -5.94 14.65
CA LYS A 44 -3.42 -5.80 15.67
C LYS A 44 -2.80 -5.56 17.05
N ALA A 45 -1.79 -6.33 17.43
CA ALA A 45 -1.08 -6.15 18.69
C ALA A 45 -0.45 -4.76 18.79
N ALA A 46 0.21 -4.30 17.72
CA ALA A 46 0.80 -2.96 17.66
C ALA A 46 -0.25 -1.84 17.78
N GLN A 47 -1.43 -2.01 17.15
CA GLN A 47 -2.57 -1.09 17.28
C GLN A 47 -3.13 -1.06 18.72
N GLU A 48 -3.21 -2.21 19.39
CA GLU A 48 -3.63 -2.30 20.80
C GLU A 48 -2.66 -1.55 21.73
N PHE A 49 -1.35 -1.66 21.50
CA PHE A 49 -0.36 -0.87 22.23
C PHE A 49 -0.49 0.63 21.99
N GLU A 50 -0.73 1.04 20.75
CA GLU A 50 -1.00 2.44 20.42
C GLU A 50 -2.26 2.94 21.13
N THR A 51 -3.31 2.10 21.21
CA THR A 51 -4.56 2.41 21.94
C THR A 51 -4.29 2.67 23.42
N LEU A 52 -3.51 1.80 24.07
CA LEU A 52 -3.15 1.96 25.49
C LEU A 52 -2.37 3.25 25.73
N PHE A 53 -1.47 3.60 24.80
CA PHE A 53 -0.71 4.84 24.89
C PHE A 53 -1.60 6.07 24.75
N VAL A 54 -2.51 6.08 23.77
CA VAL A 54 -3.47 7.18 23.59
C VAL A 54 -4.42 7.29 24.78
N ASP A 55 -4.90 6.17 25.33
CA ASP A 55 -5.71 6.17 26.56
C ASP A 55 -4.97 6.82 27.73
N MET A 56 -3.68 6.50 27.91
CA MET A 56 -2.84 7.16 28.93
C MET A 56 -2.66 8.65 28.66
N MET A 57 -2.51 9.06 27.40
CA MET A 57 -2.42 10.47 27.02
C MET A 57 -3.72 11.23 27.33
N VAL A 58 -4.87 10.67 26.94
CA VAL A 58 -6.20 11.27 27.20
C VAL A 58 -6.44 11.40 28.70
N LYS A 59 -6.11 10.37 29.48
CA LYS A 59 -6.17 10.42 30.95
C LYS A 59 -5.25 11.49 31.52
N SER A 60 -4.01 11.58 31.03
CA SER A 60 -3.05 12.61 31.47
C SER A 60 -3.55 14.02 31.14
N MET A 61 -4.12 14.23 29.95
CA MET A 61 -4.73 15.51 29.56
C MET A 61 -5.87 15.89 30.52
N ARG A 62 -6.74 14.95 30.89
CA ARG A 62 -7.82 15.23 31.85
C ARG A 62 -7.31 15.53 33.25
N GLN A 63 -6.27 14.85 33.71
CA GLN A 63 -5.65 15.14 35.02
C GLN A 63 -5.06 16.55 35.10
N THR A 64 -4.77 17.20 33.97
CA THR A 64 -4.34 18.61 33.94
C THR A 64 -5.50 19.61 34.04
N ALA A 65 -6.75 19.17 33.80
CA ALA A 65 -7.91 19.99 34.03
C ALA A 65 -8.14 20.17 35.54
N THR A 66 -8.68 21.33 35.94
CA THR A 66 -8.99 21.62 37.34
C THR A 66 -9.85 20.49 37.92
N PRO A 67 -9.49 19.90 39.08
CA PRO A 67 -10.28 18.83 39.66
C PRO A 67 -11.69 19.36 40.00
N GLU A 68 -12.70 18.87 39.29
CA GLU A 68 -14.07 18.89 39.79
C GLU A 68 -14.24 17.78 40.83
N GLU A 69 -15.16 17.98 41.78
CA GLU A 69 -15.59 16.94 42.72
C GLU A 69 -16.29 15.83 41.91
N SER A 70 -15.53 14.85 41.44
CA SER A 70 -16.07 13.72 40.67
C SER A 70 -16.59 12.63 41.60
N SER A 71 -17.65 11.96 41.17
CA SER A 71 -18.16 10.77 41.88
C SER A 71 -17.42 9.51 41.39
N ASN A 72 -17.32 8.49 42.26
CA ASN A 72 -16.77 7.18 41.86
C ASN A 72 -17.47 6.59 40.62
N ALA A 73 -18.77 6.83 40.46
CA ALA A 73 -19.52 6.37 39.30
C ALA A 73 -19.08 7.11 38.03
N GLU A 74 -18.90 8.43 38.13
CA GLU A 74 -18.42 9.26 37.03
C GLU A 74 -17.03 8.83 36.56
N ASP A 75 -16.10 8.58 37.47
CA ASP A 75 -14.75 8.12 37.11
C ASP A 75 -14.77 6.80 36.32
N ILE A 76 -15.67 5.88 36.68
CA ILE A 76 -15.84 4.60 35.97
C ILE A 76 -16.38 4.84 34.56
N TYR A 77 -17.43 5.64 34.42
CA TYR A 77 -18.03 5.93 33.11
C TYR A 77 -17.10 6.74 32.21
N GLN A 78 -16.38 7.71 32.76
CA GLN A 78 -15.35 8.45 32.05
C GLN A 78 -14.21 7.53 31.61
N GLY A 79 -13.75 6.61 32.46
CA GLY A 79 -12.72 5.63 32.08
C GLY A 79 -13.15 4.71 30.94
N MET A 80 -14.43 4.29 30.90
CA MET A 80 -14.97 3.54 29.76
C MET A 80 -15.06 4.41 28.50
N LEU A 81 -15.45 5.68 28.64
CA LEU A 81 -15.53 6.63 27.54
C LEU A 81 -14.14 6.89 26.93
N ASP A 82 -13.12 7.11 27.75
CA ASP A 82 -11.73 7.31 27.30
C ASP A 82 -11.21 6.11 26.52
N SER A 83 -11.50 4.89 27.00
CA SER A 83 -11.11 3.65 26.33
C SER A 83 -11.72 3.55 24.93
N GLU A 84 -13.02 3.80 24.79
CA GLU A 84 -13.69 3.75 23.48
C GLU A 84 -13.24 4.89 22.57
N TYR A 85 -13.03 6.09 23.12
CA TYR A 85 -12.49 7.21 22.37
C TYR A 85 -11.10 6.90 21.83
N SER A 86 -10.21 6.36 22.67
CA SER A 86 -8.84 5.98 22.30
C SER A 86 -8.80 4.90 21.23
N LYS A 87 -9.68 3.89 21.32
CA LYS A 87 -9.85 2.87 20.26
C LYS A 87 -10.30 3.50 18.94
N SER A 88 -11.29 4.39 18.97
CA SER A 88 -11.79 5.05 17.77
C SER A 88 -10.71 5.94 17.13
N MET A 89 -9.94 6.63 17.97
CA MET A 89 -8.92 7.59 17.55
C MET A 89 -7.73 6.89 16.88
N THR A 90 -7.26 5.76 17.44
CA THR A 90 -6.18 4.94 16.88
C THR A 90 -6.60 4.07 15.70
N THR A 91 -7.89 3.74 15.59
CA THR A 91 -8.43 3.08 14.39
C THR A 91 -8.52 4.06 13.22
N ALA A 92 -8.97 5.30 13.48
CA ALA A 92 -9.13 6.33 12.44
C ALA A 92 -7.80 7.00 12.04
N ASN A 93 -6.88 7.17 13.00
CA ASN A 93 -5.64 7.90 12.81
C ASN A 93 -4.43 7.03 13.13
N ASN A 94 -3.27 7.51 12.70
CA ASN A 94 -1.99 6.90 12.98
C ASN A 94 -1.13 7.81 13.83
N PHE A 95 -0.66 7.34 14.98
CA PHE A 95 0.24 8.11 15.84
C PHE A 95 1.71 7.71 15.66
N GLY A 96 1.99 6.72 14.80
CA GLY A 96 3.35 6.30 14.46
C GLY A 96 3.94 5.24 15.39
N ILE A 97 3.30 4.99 16.55
CA ILE A 97 3.80 4.06 17.56
C ILE A 97 3.60 2.63 17.10
N ARG A 98 2.46 2.35 16.45
CA ARG A 98 2.21 1.02 15.90
C ARG A 98 3.26 0.62 14.85
N GLU A 99 3.74 1.56 14.02
CA GLU A 99 4.79 1.30 13.02
C GLU A 99 6.13 1.06 13.69
N GLN A 100 6.45 1.80 14.76
CA GLN A 100 7.67 1.58 15.52
C GLN A 100 7.67 0.20 16.17
N ILE A 101 6.55 -0.21 16.77
CA ILE A 101 6.38 -1.54 17.36
C ILE A 101 6.45 -2.61 16.28
N LEU A 102 5.77 -2.43 15.14
CA LEU A 102 5.83 -3.36 14.02
C LEU A 102 7.25 -3.50 13.48
N ASN A 103 7.97 -2.40 13.27
CA ASN A 103 9.36 -2.45 12.83
C ASN A 103 10.25 -3.17 13.84
N TRP A 104 10.04 -2.96 15.15
CA TRP A 104 10.74 -3.71 16.18
C TRP A 104 10.40 -5.22 16.13
N MET A 105 9.13 -5.56 15.96
CA MET A 105 8.68 -6.95 15.80
C MET A 105 9.26 -7.59 14.53
N GLU A 106 9.36 -6.85 13.42
CA GLU A 106 9.98 -7.29 12.16
C GLU A 106 11.49 -7.49 12.27
N GLN A 107 12.15 -6.71 13.14
CA GLN A 107 13.57 -6.91 13.45
C GLN A 107 13.78 -8.15 14.31
N ALA A 108 12.89 -8.40 15.28
CA ALA A 108 12.91 -9.59 16.12
C ALA A 108 12.51 -10.86 15.33
N ASP A 109 11.58 -10.73 14.39
CA ASP A 109 11.06 -11.80 13.56
C ASP A 109 11.06 -11.41 12.07
N PRO A 110 12.13 -11.76 11.34
CA PRO A 110 12.25 -11.45 9.90
C PRO A 110 11.14 -12.05 9.03
N SER A 111 10.39 -13.05 9.50
CA SER A 111 9.29 -13.66 8.74
C SER A 111 8.12 -12.70 8.50
N LEU A 112 8.05 -11.60 9.26
CA LEU A 112 7.02 -10.57 9.11
C LEU A 112 7.29 -9.62 7.93
N LYS A 113 8.54 -9.52 7.43
CA LYS A 113 8.94 -8.59 6.36
C LYS A 113 8.48 -9.02 4.96
N THR A 114 8.16 -10.29 4.74
CA THR A 114 8.08 -10.87 3.39
C THR A 114 6.73 -10.75 2.69
N VAL A 115 5.70 -10.23 3.36
CA VAL A 115 4.32 -10.24 2.82
C VAL A 115 4.04 -9.09 1.83
N ASN A 116 4.81 -7.99 1.81
CA ASN A 116 4.35 -6.75 1.16
C ASN A 116 5.32 -5.99 0.24
N SER A 117 6.39 -6.59 -0.30
CA SER A 117 7.23 -5.90 -1.31
C SER A 117 6.57 -5.74 -2.70
N LYS A 118 5.33 -6.23 -2.90
CA LYS A 118 4.55 -6.03 -4.14
C LYS A 118 3.19 -5.33 -3.92
N GLY A 119 2.98 -4.66 -2.78
CA GLY A 119 1.64 -4.20 -2.38
C GLY A 119 1.51 -2.78 -1.85
N SER A 120 2.57 -2.16 -1.32
CA SER A 120 2.53 -0.74 -0.95
C SER A 120 2.75 0.13 -2.19
N LYS A 121 1.77 0.10 -3.10
CA LYS A 121 1.58 1.24 -3.99
C LYS A 121 1.14 2.37 -3.08
N ASN A 122 2.04 3.34 -2.90
CA ASN A 122 1.72 4.61 -2.26
C ASN A 122 0.34 5.09 -2.77
N PRO A 123 -0.53 5.64 -1.91
CA PRO A 123 -1.85 6.15 -2.33
C PRO A 123 -1.79 7.27 -3.40
N SER A 124 -0.60 7.66 -3.87
CA SER A 124 -0.38 8.56 -5.01
C SER A 124 -0.38 7.88 -6.40
N GLU A 125 -0.33 6.54 -6.51
CA GLU A 125 -0.28 5.87 -7.83
C GLU A 125 -1.65 5.74 -8.53
N GLY A 126 -2.75 5.90 -7.78
CA GLY A 126 -4.12 5.79 -8.31
C GLY A 126 -4.53 6.94 -9.24
N LEU A 127 -3.97 8.14 -9.04
CA LEU A 127 -4.26 9.29 -9.91
C LEU A 127 -3.37 9.35 -11.16
N SER A 128 -2.26 8.61 -11.18
CA SER A 128 -1.27 8.62 -12.28
C SER A 128 -1.75 7.85 -13.52
N ALA A 129 -2.57 6.80 -13.36
CA ALA A 129 -3.03 6.01 -14.49
C ALA A 129 -4.10 6.74 -15.33
N GLU A 130 -4.97 7.50 -14.68
CA GLU A 130 -5.97 8.36 -15.32
C GLU A 130 -5.29 9.55 -16.03
N THR A 131 -4.34 10.22 -15.35
CA THR A 131 -3.57 11.33 -15.94
C THR A 131 -2.68 10.88 -17.09
N ALA A 132 -2.06 9.69 -17.03
CA ALA A 132 -1.24 9.17 -18.12
C ALA A 132 -2.05 8.90 -19.40
N LYS A 133 -3.28 8.38 -19.28
CA LYS A 133 -4.19 8.20 -20.43
C LYS A 133 -4.57 9.55 -21.04
N VAL A 134 -5.02 10.50 -20.21
CA VAL A 134 -5.39 11.84 -20.66
C VAL A 134 -4.21 12.56 -21.33
N GLN A 135 -3.00 12.39 -20.82
CA GLN A 135 -1.80 13.03 -21.37
C GLN A 135 -1.36 12.41 -22.70
N ASN A 136 -1.49 11.08 -22.86
CA ASN A 136 -1.25 10.40 -24.13
C ASN A 136 -2.26 10.82 -25.21
N GLU A 137 -3.52 11.00 -24.83
CA GLU A 137 -4.57 11.50 -25.73
C GLU A 137 -4.38 12.98 -26.09
N MET A 138 -3.92 13.80 -25.15
CA MET A 138 -3.68 15.23 -25.37
C MET A 138 -2.51 15.48 -26.35
N TRP A 139 -1.44 14.68 -26.29
CA TRP A 139 -0.36 14.77 -27.27
C TRP A 139 -0.84 14.39 -28.68
N ALA A 140 -1.67 13.35 -28.81
CA ALA A 140 -2.26 12.95 -30.09
C ALA A 140 -3.15 14.06 -30.68
N LEU A 141 -3.98 14.71 -29.87
CA LEU A 141 -4.82 15.83 -30.30
C LEU A 141 -3.99 17.05 -30.71
N LYS A 142 -2.94 17.38 -29.95
CA LYS A 142 -2.03 18.49 -30.29
C LYS A 142 -1.29 18.22 -31.60
N ALA A 143 -0.80 16.99 -31.81
CA ALA A 143 -0.12 16.58 -33.05
C ALA A 143 -1.07 16.62 -34.26
N ALA A 144 -2.31 16.13 -34.10
CA ALA A 144 -3.31 16.16 -35.16
C ALA A 144 -3.71 17.59 -35.55
N SER A 145 -3.89 18.49 -34.56
CA SER A 145 -4.18 19.90 -34.84
C SER A 145 -3.04 20.63 -35.55
N GLN A 146 -1.78 20.32 -35.22
CA GLN A 146 -0.61 20.91 -35.85
C GLN A 146 -0.45 20.45 -37.32
N ALA A 147 -0.74 19.17 -37.61
CA ALA A 147 -0.74 18.66 -38.98
C ALA A 147 -1.81 19.35 -39.86
N TYR A 148 -2.98 19.66 -39.29
CA TYR A 148 -4.05 20.36 -40.01
C TYR A 148 -3.68 21.83 -40.31
N GLN A 149 -2.97 22.50 -39.40
CA GLN A 149 -2.49 23.87 -39.61
C GLN A 149 -1.46 23.96 -40.74
N LEU A 150 -0.64 22.93 -40.91
CA LEU A 150 0.37 22.87 -41.98
C LEU A 150 -0.23 22.54 -43.35
N SER A 151 -1.37 21.84 -43.44
CA SER A 151 -2.06 21.59 -44.72
C SER A 151 -2.91 22.77 -45.19
N GLY A 152 -3.22 23.74 -44.31
CA GLY A 152 -3.91 24.98 -44.65
C GLY A 152 -3.00 26.11 -45.15
N GLN A 153 -1.67 25.93 -45.08
CA GLN A 153 -0.69 26.98 -45.42
C GLN A 153 -0.14 26.91 -46.85
N ASN A 154 -0.61 25.96 -47.68
CA ASN A 154 -0.18 25.84 -49.09
C ASN A 154 -1.36 25.91 -50.07
N ARG A 155 -2.13 27.00 -49.98
CA ARG A 155 -3.05 27.49 -51.02
C ARG A 155 -2.97 29.00 -51.12
#